data_AF-A0A5B2VZA9-F1
#
_entry.id   AF-A0A5B2VZA9-F1
#
_cell.length_a   1.000
_cell.length_b   1.000
_cell.length_c   1.000
_cell.angle_alpha   90.00
_cell.angle_beta   90.00
_cell.angle_gamma   90.00
#
_symmetry.space_group_name_H-M   'P 1'
#
loop_
_entity.id
_entity.type
_entity.pdbx_description
1 polymer ?
#
loop_
_entity_poly.entity_id
_entity_poly.type
_entity_poly.pdbx_seq_one_letter_code
_entity_poly.pdbx_strand_id
1 'polypeptide(L)'
;MDTHDTAVLDPRRAVAEATRYSGSVLYTATVLDRAAALLADVWAAGERHGVRPDGWDVAFRCLEAITPTWRTGIPQTVRDAQSLLEVLVEEFAALGVTATLDAGQGLVLIPRGPSTPTWGYDRDYEQPPQLAVTVAIGDLDGGWDLALNLKRSVMVGIAAPCDRAGAAAVAQLVIECNAGRRGNPFRRA
;
A
#
# COMPACT_ATOMS: atom_id res chain seq x y z
N MET A 1 8.77 -20.26 -39.82
CA MET A 1 9.86 -19.83 -38.94
C MET A 1 9.28 -18.71 -38.11
N ASP A 2 8.90 -19.05 -36.88
CA ASP A 2 7.97 -18.28 -36.06
C ASP A 2 8.51 -16.90 -35.69
N THR A 3 7.76 -15.88 -36.05
CA THR A 3 7.74 -14.58 -35.36
C THR A 3 7.34 -14.82 -33.92
N HIS A 4 8.32 -15.11 -33.05
CA HIS A 4 8.12 -15.03 -31.61
C HIS A 4 7.89 -13.57 -31.26
N ASP A 5 6.62 -13.27 -30.96
CA ASP A 5 6.17 -12.05 -30.35
C ASP A 5 6.97 -11.82 -29.06
N THR A 6 7.98 -10.95 -29.15
CA THR A 6 8.80 -10.54 -28.02
C THR A 6 7.97 -9.54 -27.24
N ALA A 7 6.97 -10.05 -26.50
CA ALA A 7 6.30 -9.24 -25.51
C ALA A 7 7.39 -8.69 -24.59
N VAL A 8 7.61 -7.38 -24.64
CA VAL A 8 8.60 -6.71 -23.80
C VAL A 8 8.25 -7.04 -22.35
N LEU A 9 9.15 -7.75 -21.67
CA LEU A 9 9.01 -8.06 -20.26
C LEU A 9 8.93 -6.75 -19.50
N ASP A 10 7.80 -6.52 -18.84
CA ASP A 10 7.55 -5.33 -18.02
C ASP A 10 7.69 -5.71 -16.54
N PRO A 11 8.81 -5.35 -15.87
CA PRO A 11 9.03 -5.68 -14.47
C PRO A 11 7.96 -5.09 -13.57
N ARG A 12 7.45 -3.90 -13.91
CA ARG A 12 6.48 -3.17 -13.09
C ARG A 12 5.11 -3.83 -13.12
N ARG A 13 4.71 -4.33 -14.29
CA ARG A 13 3.51 -5.15 -14.44
C ARG A 13 3.66 -6.49 -13.73
N ALA A 14 4.78 -7.18 -13.90
CA ALA A 14 5.02 -8.48 -13.26
C ALA A 14 4.94 -8.38 -11.73
N VAL A 15 5.57 -7.35 -11.14
CA VAL A 15 5.48 -7.08 -9.70
C VAL A 15 4.06 -6.73 -9.25
N ALA A 16 3.33 -5.93 -10.03
CA ALA A 16 1.94 -5.59 -9.71
C ALA A 16 1.01 -6.80 -9.74
N GLU A 17 1.23 -7.74 -10.67
CA GLU A 17 0.48 -8.99 -10.74
C GLU A 17 0.83 -9.92 -9.57
N ALA A 18 2.10 -9.96 -9.16
CA ALA A 18 2.60 -10.75 -8.04
C ALA A 18 2.05 -10.30 -6.67
N THR A 19 1.53 -9.07 -6.53
CA THR A 19 0.92 -8.64 -5.24
C THR A 19 -0.32 -9.45 -4.88
N ARG A 20 -0.95 -10.15 -5.85
CA ARG A 20 -2.11 -11.03 -5.61
C ARG A 20 -1.80 -12.18 -4.65
N TYR A 21 -0.52 -12.54 -4.51
CA TYR A 21 -0.06 -13.56 -3.55
C TYR A 21 0.07 -13.00 -2.11
N SER A 22 0.04 -11.67 -1.94
CA SER A 22 0.07 -11.00 -0.64
C SER A 22 -1.37 -10.73 -0.18
N GLY A 23 -1.95 -11.67 0.57
CA GLY A 23 -3.37 -11.65 0.93
C GLY A 23 -3.81 -10.49 1.84
N SER A 24 -2.91 -9.65 2.36
CA SER A 24 -3.24 -8.64 3.39
C SER A 24 -2.43 -7.34 3.34
N VAL A 25 -1.70 -7.06 2.25
CA VAL A 25 -0.87 -5.85 2.14
C VAL A 25 -1.18 -5.07 0.87
N LEU A 26 -1.43 -3.77 1.01
CA LEU A 26 -1.49 -2.82 -0.09
C LEU A 26 -0.10 -2.24 -0.34
N TYR A 27 0.34 -2.25 -1.59
CA TYR A 27 1.65 -1.71 -1.95
C TYR A 27 1.52 -0.32 -2.56
N THR A 28 2.28 0.64 -2.02
CA THR A 28 2.43 1.96 -2.63
C THR A 28 3.18 1.89 -3.95
N ALA A 29 3.00 2.89 -4.82
CA ALA A 29 3.71 2.95 -6.10
C ALA A 29 5.23 2.88 -5.91
N THR A 30 5.78 3.62 -4.94
CA THR A 30 7.21 3.64 -4.61
C THR A 30 7.76 2.25 -4.28
N VAL A 31 7.03 1.43 -3.52
CA VAL A 31 7.47 0.06 -3.20
C VAL A 31 7.42 -0.84 -4.43
N LEU A 32 6.37 -0.71 -5.25
CA LEU A 32 6.24 -1.46 -6.50
C LEU A 32 7.33 -1.10 -7.50
N ASP A 33 7.68 0.19 -7.61
CA ASP A 33 8.74 0.67 -8.50
C ASP A 33 10.12 0.15 -8.05
N ARG A 34 10.37 0.11 -6.73
CA ARG A 34 11.62 -0.43 -6.18
C ARG A 34 11.75 -1.94 -6.41
N ALA A 35 10.67 -2.69 -6.22
CA ALA A 35 10.67 -4.13 -6.52
C ALA A 35 10.82 -4.38 -8.03
N ALA A 36 10.23 -3.53 -8.87
CA ALA A 36 10.37 -3.62 -10.32
C ALA A 36 11.80 -3.35 -10.78
N ALA A 37 12.49 -2.37 -10.17
CA ALA A 37 13.90 -2.12 -10.42
C ALA A 37 14.78 -3.32 -10.05
N LEU A 38 14.54 -3.92 -8.88
CA LEU A 38 15.23 -5.15 -8.47
C LEU A 38 14.95 -6.31 -9.44
N LEU A 39 13.71 -6.47 -9.88
CA LEU A 39 13.34 -7.50 -10.85
C LEU A 39 14.03 -7.29 -12.20
N ALA A 40 14.14 -6.04 -12.66
CA ALA A 40 14.86 -5.70 -13.88
C ALA A 40 16.35 -6.08 -13.77
N ASP A 41 17.00 -5.79 -12.64
CA ASP A 41 18.40 -6.17 -12.38
C ASP A 41 18.58 -7.70 -12.35
N VAL A 42 17.63 -8.42 -11.74
CA VAL A 42 17.62 -9.89 -11.69
C VAL A 42 17.50 -10.49 -13.09
N TRP A 43 16.60 -9.97 -13.93
CA TRP A 43 16.47 -10.40 -15.32
C TRP A 43 17.71 -10.08 -16.14
N ALA A 44 18.26 -8.87 -16.03
CA ALA A 44 19.49 -8.48 -16.71
C ALA A 44 20.70 -9.34 -16.27
N ALA A 45 20.72 -9.79 -15.01
CA ALA A 45 21.72 -10.76 -14.55
C ALA A 45 21.52 -12.14 -15.20
N GLY A 46 20.28 -12.65 -15.26
CA GLY A 46 19.95 -13.90 -15.95
C GLY A 46 20.39 -13.91 -17.40
N GLU A 47 20.08 -12.85 -18.15
CA GLU A 47 20.45 -12.71 -19.56
C GLU A 47 21.96 -12.75 -19.78
N ARG A 48 22.75 -12.08 -18.92
CA ARG A 48 24.22 -12.13 -18.97
C ARG A 48 24.79 -13.55 -18.78
N HIS A 49 24.02 -14.45 -18.18
CA HIS A 49 24.38 -15.85 -17.97
C HIS A 49 23.63 -16.81 -18.91
N GLY A 50 22.96 -16.30 -19.95
CA GLY A 50 22.25 -17.11 -20.93
C GLY A 50 20.95 -17.74 -20.39
N VAL A 51 20.44 -17.27 -19.26
CA VAL A 51 19.18 -17.73 -18.68
C VAL A 51 18.09 -16.71 -18.99
N ARG A 52 17.10 -17.12 -19.79
CA ARG A 52 16.00 -16.24 -20.18
C ARG A 52 15.06 -15.99 -18.99
N PRO A 53 14.53 -14.77 -18.81
CA PRO A 53 13.56 -14.44 -17.75
C PRO A 53 12.22 -15.19 -17.85
N ASP A 54 11.91 -15.75 -19.03
CA ASP A 54 10.65 -16.41 -19.31
C ASP A 54 10.40 -17.55 -18.31
N GLY A 55 9.28 -17.47 -17.58
CA GLY A 55 8.90 -18.49 -16.59
C GLY A 55 9.54 -18.33 -15.21
N TRP A 56 10.31 -17.26 -14.95
CA TRP A 56 10.82 -16.96 -13.62
C TRP A 56 9.72 -16.40 -12.72
N ASP A 57 9.27 -17.18 -11.74
CA ASP A 57 8.39 -16.68 -10.68
C ASP A 57 9.22 -16.05 -9.53
N VAL A 58 9.88 -14.93 -9.85
CA VAL A 58 10.76 -14.20 -8.89
C VAL A 58 10.25 -12.80 -8.56
N ALA A 59 9.18 -12.34 -9.21
CA ALA A 59 8.61 -11.00 -8.99
C ALA A 59 8.15 -10.84 -7.52
N PHE A 60 7.47 -11.85 -6.97
CA PHE A 60 7.09 -11.86 -5.55
C PHE A 60 8.31 -11.89 -4.62
N ARG A 61 9.36 -12.64 -4.98
CA ARG A 61 10.62 -12.68 -4.22
C ARG A 61 11.30 -11.31 -4.17
N CYS A 62 11.19 -10.50 -5.23
CA CYS A 62 11.69 -9.14 -5.22
C CYS A 62 10.92 -8.25 -4.23
N LEU A 63 9.60 -8.41 -4.12
CA LEU A 63 8.78 -7.73 -3.10
C LEU A 63 9.19 -8.15 -1.68
N GLU A 64 9.37 -9.45 -1.44
CA GLU A 64 9.85 -9.96 -0.15
C GLU A 64 11.23 -9.41 0.19
N ALA A 65 12.17 -9.43 -0.75
CA ALA A 65 13.54 -8.97 -0.55
C ALA A 65 13.64 -7.50 -0.16
N ILE A 66 12.75 -6.64 -0.66
CA ILE A 66 12.72 -5.22 -0.30
C ILE A 66 11.91 -4.93 0.97
N THR A 67 11.28 -5.94 1.60
CA THR A 67 10.50 -5.78 2.84
C THR A 67 11.22 -4.99 3.93
N PRO A 68 12.50 -5.29 4.25
CA PRO A 68 13.22 -4.54 5.26
C PRO A 68 13.35 -3.05 4.94
N THR A 69 13.28 -2.65 3.67
CA THR A 69 13.48 -1.26 3.23
C THR A 69 12.26 -0.37 3.44
N TRP A 70 11.06 -0.94 3.53
CA TRP A 70 9.84 -0.20 3.83
C TRP A 70 9.31 -0.46 5.24
N ARG A 71 9.94 -1.37 6.01
CA ARG A 71 9.73 -1.51 7.46
C ARG A 71 10.69 -0.65 8.30
N THR A 72 11.16 0.46 7.75
CA THR A 72 12.07 1.40 8.44
C THR A 72 11.31 2.54 9.09
N GLY A 73 11.84 3.05 10.21
CA GLY A 73 11.30 4.24 10.88
C GLY A 73 9.99 4.01 11.62
N ILE A 74 9.64 2.74 11.90
CA ILE A 74 8.39 2.41 12.59
C ILE A 74 8.34 3.15 13.93
N PRO A 75 7.26 3.92 14.22
CA PRO A 75 7.12 4.63 15.48
C PRO A 75 7.27 3.70 16.68
N GLN A 76 7.97 4.18 17.70
CA GLN A 76 8.19 3.46 18.96
C GLN A 76 7.34 4.01 20.10
N THR A 77 6.75 5.20 19.91
CA THR A 77 5.89 5.85 20.89
C THR A 77 4.61 6.37 20.24
N VAL A 78 3.57 6.59 21.07
CA VAL A 78 2.32 7.22 20.65
C VAL A 78 2.57 8.61 20.06
N ARG A 79 3.53 9.35 20.62
CA ARG A 79 3.90 10.68 20.12
C ARG A 79 4.50 10.62 18.72
N ASP A 80 5.37 9.64 18.47
CA ASP A 80 5.98 9.47 17.13
C ASP A 80 4.91 9.10 16.10
N ALA A 81 3.99 8.20 16.46
CA ALA A 81 2.87 7.82 15.61
C ALA A 81 1.96 9.02 15.33
N GLN A 82 1.61 9.81 16.36
CA GLN A 82 0.81 11.04 16.19
C GLN A 82 1.50 12.05 15.27
N SER A 83 2.79 12.29 15.46
CA SER A 83 3.56 13.22 14.61
C SER A 83 3.55 12.75 13.14
N LEU A 84 3.67 11.44 12.90
CA LEU A 84 3.62 10.88 11.55
C LEU A 84 2.22 10.96 10.93
N LEU A 85 1.16 10.81 11.73
CA LEU A 85 -0.22 11.02 11.29
C LEU A 85 -0.53 12.49 10.97
N GLU A 86 0.04 13.44 11.72
CA GLU A 86 -0.04 14.88 11.40
C GLU A 86 0.60 15.16 10.04
N VAL A 87 1.78 14.59 9.78
CA VAL A 87 2.43 14.64 8.46
C VAL A 87 1.50 14.07 7.39
N LEU A 88 0.86 12.92 7.63
CA LEU A 88 -0.10 12.35 6.67
C LEU A 88 -1.28 13.30 6.37
N VAL A 89 -1.79 14.04 7.36
CA VAL A 89 -2.83 15.07 7.14
C VAL A 89 -2.32 16.19 6.24
N GLU A 90 -1.09 16.65 6.44
CA GLU A 90 -0.46 17.64 5.54
C GLU A 90 -0.37 17.14 4.10
N GLU A 91 0.04 15.88 3.91
CA GLU A 91 0.16 15.26 2.58
C GLU A 91 -1.22 15.09 1.89
N PHE A 92 -2.28 14.75 2.65
CA PHE A 92 -3.65 14.78 2.11
C PHE A 92 -4.06 16.19 1.68
N ALA A 93 -3.76 17.21 2.50
CA ALA A 93 -4.09 18.60 2.20
C ALA A 93 -3.35 19.08 0.94
N ALA A 94 -2.07 18.71 0.77
CA ALA A 94 -1.29 19.00 -0.43
C ALA A 94 -1.89 18.36 -1.71
N LEU A 95 -2.61 17.25 -1.56
CA LEU A 95 -3.35 16.57 -2.64
C LEU A 95 -4.81 17.04 -2.78
N GLY A 96 -5.20 18.09 -2.06
CA GLY A 96 -6.55 18.67 -2.14
C GLY A 96 -7.62 17.89 -1.38
N VAL A 97 -7.24 17.05 -0.40
CA VAL A 97 -8.15 16.26 0.42
C VAL A 97 -8.10 16.75 1.87
N THR A 98 -9.24 17.16 2.42
CA THR A 98 -9.36 17.57 3.83
C THR A 98 -9.57 16.36 4.73
N ALA A 99 -8.48 15.69 5.11
CA ALA A 99 -8.52 14.62 6.10
C ALA A 99 -8.48 15.17 7.54
N THR A 100 -9.05 14.43 8.49
CA THR A 100 -9.12 14.83 9.90
C THR A 100 -8.38 13.84 10.78
N LEU A 101 -7.49 14.32 11.65
CA LEU A 101 -6.87 13.51 12.69
C LEU A 101 -7.80 13.37 13.90
N ASP A 102 -8.27 12.16 14.18
CA ASP A 102 -8.82 11.77 15.47
C ASP A 102 -7.65 11.33 16.37
N ALA A 103 -7.11 12.28 17.12
CA ALA A 103 -5.98 12.02 18.02
C ALA A 103 -6.32 11.05 19.16
N GLY A 104 -7.60 10.92 19.53
CA GLY A 104 -8.05 10.01 20.58
C GLY A 104 -8.04 8.55 20.14
N GLN A 105 -8.32 8.30 18.86
CA GLN A 105 -8.24 6.96 18.27
C GLN A 105 -6.95 6.69 17.50
N GLY A 106 -6.11 7.71 17.26
CA GLY A 106 -4.91 7.57 16.44
C GLY A 106 -5.25 7.27 14.98
N LEU A 107 -6.32 7.90 14.45
CA LEU A 107 -6.82 7.66 13.11
C LEU A 107 -6.81 8.96 12.30
N VAL A 108 -6.35 8.91 11.05
CA VAL A 108 -6.62 9.93 10.05
C VAL A 108 -7.83 9.50 9.25
N LEU A 109 -8.93 10.24 9.38
CA LEU A 109 -10.21 9.98 8.74
C LEU A 109 -10.26 10.69 7.38
N ILE A 110 -10.61 9.94 6.35
CA ILE A 110 -10.71 10.44 4.98
C ILE A 110 -12.19 10.73 4.68
N PRO A 111 -12.52 11.93 4.14
CA PRO A 111 -13.88 12.25 3.78
C PRO A 111 -14.38 11.32 2.67
N ARG A 112 -15.64 10.90 2.78
CA ARG A 112 -16.30 10.16 1.70
C ARG A 112 -16.62 11.11 0.56
N GLY A 113 -16.25 10.71 -0.66
CA GLY A 113 -16.66 11.37 -1.89
C GLY A 113 -17.84 10.65 -2.56
N PRO A 114 -18.38 11.21 -3.66
CA PRO A 114 -19.50 10.62 -4.41
C PRO A 114 -19.21 9.22 -4.97
N SER A 115 -17.94 8.91 -5.24
CA SER A 115 -17.51 7.60 -5.76
C SER A 115 -16.96 6.68 -4.69
N THR A 116 -17.02 7.07 -3.40
CA THR A 116 -16.45 6.25 -2.33
C THR A 116 -17.26 5.00 -2.10
N PRO A 117 -16.66 3.80 -2.23
CA PRO A 117 -17.39 2.56 -2.00
C PRO A 117 -17.93 2.44 -0.57
N THR A 118 -18.95 1.61 -0.39
CA THR A 118 -19.60 1.36 0.91
C THR A 118 -19.00 0.14 1.61
N TRP A 119 -17.67 -0.07 1.53
CA TRP A 119 -17.06 -1.28 2.08
C TRP A 119 -17.41 -1.47 3.56
N GLY A 120 -17.65 -2.72 3.96
CA GLY A 120 -18.02 -3.06 5.33
C GLY A 120 -19.37 -2.50 5.78
N TYR A 121 -20.14 -1.86 4.88
CA TYR A 121 -21.49 -1.41 5.17
C TYR A 121 -22.44 -2.62 5.15
N ASP A 122 -22.98 -2.94 6.32
CA ASP A 122 -24.18 -3.74 6.48
C ASP A 122 -25.38 -2.83 6.80
N ARG A 123 -26.61 -3.31 6.61
CA ARG A 123 -27.86 -2.57 6.85
C ARG A 123 -28.02 -2.09 8.30
N ASP A 124 -27.22 -2.62 9.21
CA ASP A 124 -27.22 -2.27 10.64
C ASP A 124 -26.55 -0.91 10.93
N TYR A 125 -25.88 -0.29 9.95
CA TYR A 125 -25.28 1.02 10.11
C TYR A 125 -26.16 2.13 9.52
N GLU A 126 -26.28 3.24 10.25
CA GLU A 126 -27.00 4.43 9.79
C GLU A 126 -26.33 5.07 8.56
N GLN A 127 -25.00 4.97 8.45
CA GLN A 127 -24.23 5.50 7.33
C GLN A 127 -23.04 4.59 6.97
N PRO A 128 -22.61 4.55 5.70
CA PRO A 128 -21.40 3.84 5.31
C PRO A 128 -20.16 4.40 6.03
N PRO A 129 -19.24 3.53 6.49
CA PRO A 129 -18.06 3.97 7.23
C PRO A 129 -17.09 4.78 6.38
N GLN A 130 -16.31 5.64 7.02
CA GLN A 130 -15.18 6.33 6.39
C GLN A 130 -13.97 5.41 6.31
N LEU A 131 -13.12 5.61 5.30
CA LEU A 131 -11.75 5.11 5.38
C LEU A 131 -10.99 5.84 6.48
N ALA A 132 -10.13 5.10 7.16
CA ALA A 132 -9.20 5.61 8.14
C ALA A 132 -7.80 5.04 7.87
N VAL A 133 -6.77 5.83 8.16
CA VAL A 133 -5.38 5.38 8.17
C VAL A 133 -4.86 5.50 9.59
N THR A 134 -4.07 4.53 10.02
CA THR A 134 -3.35 4.58 11.29
C THR A 134 -1.92 4.12 11.12
N VAL A 135 -1.12 4.31 12.17
CA VAL A 135 0.23 3.78 12.25
C VAL A 135 0.37 2.95 13.54
N ALA A 136 0.55 1.64 13.37
CA ALA A 136 0.88 0.73 14.46
C ALA A 136 2.32 0.95 14.94
N ILE A 137 2.51 0.83 16.25
CA ILE A 137 3.78 1.03 16.95
C ILE A 137 4.50 -0.31 17.13
N GLY A 138 5.84 -0.30 17.07
CA GLY A 138 6.69 -1.46 17.39
C GLY A 138 7.09 -2.33 16.19
N ASP A 139 8.05 -3.23 16.40
CA ASP A 139 8.94 -3.67 15.31
C ASP A 139 8.42 -4.83 14.42
N LEU A 140 7.53 -5.69 14.93
CA LEU A 140 7.18 -6.95 14.24
C LEU A 140 5.94 -6.83 13.34
N ASP A 141 4.98 -6.00 13.74
CA ASP A 141 3.70 -5.77 13.03
C ASP A 141 3.34 -4.27 12.92
N GLY A 142 4.28 -3.37 13.23
CA GLY A 142 4.04 -1.93 13.16
C GLY A 142 4.17 -1.35 11.75
N GLY A 143 3.72 -0.11 11.61
CA GLY A 143 3.69 0.61 10.34
C GLY A 143 2.28 1.04 9.93
N TRP A 144 2.11 1.35 8.65
CA TRP A 144 0.86 1.92 8.15
C TRP A 144 -0.23 0.86 7.98
N ASP A 145 -1.45 1.20 8.39
CA ASP A 145 -2.62 0.37 8.18
C ASP A 145 -3.79 1.18 7.63
N LEU A 146 -4.55 0.54 6.73
CA LEU A 146 -5.85 0.99 6.27
C LEU A 146 -6.95 0.30 7.09
N ALA A 147 -7.93 1.07 7.53
CA ALA A 147 -9.09 0.59 8.26
C ALA A 147 -10.38 1.30 7.78
N LEU A 148 -11.51 0.78 8.24
CA LEU A 148 -12.79 1.47 8.26
C LEU A 148 -12.98 2.07 9.65
N ASN A 149 -13.57 3.26 9.73
CA ASN A 149 -13.91 3.88 11.02
C ASN A 149 -15.11 3.16 11.67
N LEU A 150 -14.85 2.00 12.27
CA LEU A 150 -15.81 1.10 12.91
C LEU A 150 -15.19 0.46 14.16
N LYS A 151 -16.01 0.13 15.16
CA LYS A 151 -15.56 -0.47 16.44
C LYS A 151 -14.78 -1.80 16.32
N ARG A 152 -14.82 -2.47 15.16
CA ARG A 152 -14.12 -3.75 14.88
C ARG A 152 -13.72 -3.85 13.40
N SER A 153 -12.94 -2.89 12.93
CA SER A 153 -12.47 -2.94 11.54
C SER A 153 -11.42 -4.01 11.33
N VAL A 154 -11.44 -4.62 10.14
CA VAL A 154 -10.26 -5.31 9.60
C VAL A 154 -9.22 -4.24 9.26
N MET A 155 -7.97 -4.50 9.62
CA MET A 155 -6.82 -3.68 9.25
C MET A 155 -6.10 -4.34 8.07
N VAL A 156 -5.67 -3.53 7.12
CA VAL A 156 -4.94 -3.97 5.94
C VAL A 156 -3.64 -3.18 5.91
N GLY A 157 -2.51 -3.88 6.01
CA GLY A 157 -1.20 -3.25 6.05
C GLY A 157 -0.92 -2.49 4.76
N ILE A 158 -0.19 -1.38 4.85
CA ILE A 158 0.29 -0.62 3.69
C ILE A 158 1.82 -0.69 3.68
N ALA A 159 2.39 -1.22 2.60
CA ALA A 159 3.83 -1.23 2.39
C ALA A 159 4.32 0.17 1.99
N ALA A 160 4.87 0.88 2.97
CA ALA A 160 5.55 2.17 2.83
C ALA A 160 6.48 2.41 4.04
N PRO A 161 7.63 3.10 3.86
CA PRO A 161 8.43 3.59 4.99
C PRO A 161 7.62 4.45 5.95
N CYS A 162 7.98 4.46 7.23
CA CYS A 162 7.36 5.34 8.24
C CYS A 162 8.10 6.68 8.34
N ASP A 163 8.14 7.39 7.23
CA ASP A 163 8.70 8.75 7.11
C ASP A 163 7.77 9.64 6.25
N ARG A 164 8.17 10.88 5.99
CA ARG A 164 7.36 11.82 5.18
C ARG A 164 7.15 11.32 3.73
N ALA A 165 8.15 10.70 3.12
CA ALA A 165 8.01 10.18 1.75
C ALA A 165 7.03 9.01 1.71
N GLY A 166 7.05 8.16 2.73
CA GLY A 166 6.07 7.12 2.94
C GLY A 166 4.67 7.67 3.18
N ALA A 167 4.52 8.70 4.02
CA ALA A 167 3.23 9.37 4.24
C ALA A 167 2.63 9.94 2.94
N ALA A 168 3.45 10.56 2.09
CA ALA A 168 3.02 11.05 0.78
C ALA A 168 2.53 9.91 -0.13
N ALA A 169 3.27 8.80 -0.16
CA ALA A 169 2.91 7.62 -0.94
C ALA A 169 1.63 6.93 -0.41
N VAL A 170 1.45 6.90 0.91
CA VAL A 170 0.23 6.40 1.58
C VAL A 170 -0.95 7.29 1.23
N ALA A 171 -0.82 8.61 1.30
CA ALA A 171 -1.90 9.54 0.95
C ALA A 171 -2.41 9.30 -0.48
N GLN A 172 -1.51 9.17 -1.47
CA GLN A 172 -1.87 8.88 -2.86
C GLN A 172 -2.63 7.55 -2.99
N LEU A 173 -2.10 6.48 -2.41
CA LEU A 173 -2.73 5.16 -2.42
C LEU A 173 -4.13 5.19 -1.78
N VAL A 174 -4.27 5.87 -0.64
CA VAL A 174 -5.52 5.96 0.10
C VAL A 174 -6.55 6.78 -0.67
N ILE A 175 -6.15 7.83 -1.38
CA ILE A 175 -7.04 8.59 -2.28
C ILE A 175 -7.57 7.69 -3.40
N GLU A 176 -6.72 6.86 -3.99
CA GLU A 176 -7.14 5.89 -5.02
C GLU A 176 -8.10 4.84 -4.48
N CYS A 177 -7.83 4.30 -3.29
CA CYS A 177 -8.76 3.44 -2.59
C CYS A 177 -10.08 4.20 -2.36
N ASN A 178 -10.05 5.37 -1.73
CA ASN A 178 -11.24 6.14 -1.39
C ASN A 178 -12.10 6.50 -2.60
N ALA A 179 -11.51 6.57 -3.79
CA ALA A 179 -12.21 6.77 -5.05
C ALA A 179 -12.71 5.49 -5.74
N GLY A 180 -12.45 4.31 -5.16
CA GLY A 180 -12.84 2.99 -5.67
C GLY A 180 -11.92 2.42 -6.75
N ARG A 181 -10.75 3.01 -7.01
CA ARG A 181 -9.86 2.63 -8.13
C ARG A 181 -9.02 1.37 -7.88
N ARG A 182 -8.95 0.89 -6.64
CA ARG A 182 -8.09 -0.24 -6.20
C ARG A 182 -8.86 -1.53 -5.86
N GLY A 183 -10.15 -1.61 -6.20
CA GLY A 183 -11.01 -2.71 -5.76
C GLY A 183 -11.31 -2.63 -4.26
N ASN A 184 -11.84 -3.70 -3.65
CA ASN A 184 -12.12 -3.74 -2.21
C ASN A 184 -10.88 -4.22 -1.43
N PRO A 185 -10.17 -3.35 -0.69
CA PRO A 185 -8.97 -3.74 0.06
C PRO A 185 -9.28 -4.65 1.26
N PHE A 186 -10.53 -4.66 1.73
CA PHE A 186 -10.98 -5.46 2.88
C PHE A 186 -11.58 -6.81 2.49
N ARG A 187 -11.58 -7.15 1.19
CA ARG A 187 -12.09 -8.45 0.74
C ARG A 187 -11.11 -9.53 1.19
N ARG A 188 -11.57 -10.49 1.99
CA ARG A 188 -10.79 -11.71 2.27
C ARG A 188 -10.54 -12.46 0.95
N ALA A 189 -9.28 -12.80 0.71
CA ALA A 189 -8.89 -13.75 -0.33
C ALA A 189 -9.41 -15.15 0.00
#